data_AF-A0AAN1YAX8-F1
#
_entry.id   AF-A0AAN1YAX8-F1
#
_cell.length_a   1.000
_cell.length_b   1.000
_cell.length_c   1.000
_cell.angle_alpha   90.00
_cell.angle_beta   90.00
_cell.angle_gamma   90.00
#
_symmetry.space_group_name_H-M   'P 1'
#
loop_
_entity.id
_entity.type
_entity.pdbx_description
1 polymer ?
#
loop_
_entity_poly.entity_id
_entity_poly.type
_entity_poly.pdbx_seq_one_letter_code
_entity_poly.pdbx_strand_id
1 'polypeptide(L)'
;MISLFPVQSELSFSDYKLLLEVNEKLSEKGLTPEELIQSVSAQLDAILSEGERPEDEQKASILKLISQASQALIDPSPKEKSVVSPLWSFEEKDKFARKRVKGRTLTYEFSRMSKVIQDELDKAINEVLDRNLSQ
;
A
#
# COMPACT_ATOMS: atom_id res chain seq x y z
N MET A 1 23.89 -0.35 5.03
CA MET A 1 23.22 -0.14 3.73
C MET A 1 24.18 -0.36 2.56
N ILE A 2 25.36 0.26 2.54
CA ILE A 2 26.36 0.05 1.46
C ILE A 2 26.89 -1.39 1.43
N SER A 3 26.93 -2.06 2.58
CA SER A 3 27.29 -3.47 2.73
C SER A 3 26.33 -4.46 2.05
N LEU A 4 25.16 -4.01 1.60
CA LEU A 4 24.17 -4.84 0.89
C LEU A 4 24.53 -5.03 -0.60
N PHE A 5 25.47 -4.24 -1.12
CA PHE A 5 25.89 -4.33 -2.51
C PHE A 5 27.08 -5.30 -2.64
N PRO A 6 26.98 -6.34 -3.50
CA PRO A 6 28.06 -7.27 -3.73
C PRO A 6 29.28 -6.59 -4.38
N VAL A 7 29.04 -5.60 -5.24
CA VAL A 7 30.09 -4.80 -5.89
C VAL A 7 29.90 -3.33 -5.54
N GLN A 8 30.62 -2.85 -4.53
CA GLN A 8 30.54 -1.45 -4.09
C GLN A 8 31.15 -0.48 -5.10
N SER A 9 32.05 -0.95 -5.97
CA SER A 9 32.70 -0.15 -7.02
C SER A 9 31.73 0.31 -8.11
N GLU A 10 30.60 -0.38 -8.28
CA GLU A 10 29.54 0.00 -9.23
C GLU A 10 28.65 1.11 -8.68
N LEU A 11 28.74 1.46 -7.39
CA LEU A 11 27.98 2.56 -6.81
C LEU A 11 28.56 3.90 -7.29
N SER A 12 27.72 4.66 -8.01
CA SER A 12 28.03 6.01 -8.42
C SER A 12 27.70 7.01 -7.32
N PHE A 13 28.23 8.24 -7.42
CA PHE A 13 27.91 9.32 -6.50
C PHE A 13 26.39 9.56 -6.35
N SER A 14 25.64 9.43 -7.44
CA SER A 14 24.19 9.54 -7.46
C SER A 14 23.51 8.50 -6.58
N ASP A 15 24.05 7.27 -6.53
CA ASP A 15 23.51 6.17 -5.73
C ASP A 15 23.77 6.39 -4.23
N TYR A 16 24.97 6.87 -3.88
CA TYR A 16 25.28 7.26 -2.50
C TYR A 16 24.37 8.38 -2.01
N LYS A 17 24.07 9.37 -2.87
CA LYS A 17 23.14 10.44 -2.54
C LYS A 17 21.72 9.90 -2.29
N LEU A 18 21.24 8.96 -3.11
CA LEU A 18 19.94 8.33 -2.91
C LEU A 18 19.88 7.56 -1.58
N LEU A 19 20.92 6.77 -1.27
CA LEU A 19 21.02 6.03 -0.01
C LEU A 19 21.02 6.98 1.20
N LEU A 20 21.69 8.13 1.08
CA LEU A 20 21.68 9.17 2.10
C LEU A 20 20.29 9.78 2.29
N GLU A 21 19.62 10.18 1.21
CA GLU A 21 18.25 10.73 1.28
C GLU A 21 17.26 9.73 1.88
N VAL A 22 17.39 8.44 1.57
CA VAL A 22 16.58 7.38 2.19
C VAL A 22 16.85 7.28 3.68
N ASN A 23 18.12 7.31 4.09
CA ASN A 23 18.51 7.27 5.50
C ASN A 23 18.04 8.51 6.27
N GLU A 24 18.12 9.70 5.66
CA GLU A 24 17.59 10.95 6.24
C GLU A 24 16.08 10.86 6.45
N LYS A 25 15.31 10.38 5.45
CA LYS A 25 13.86 10.21 5.58
C LYS A 25 13.45 9.19 6.65
N LEU A 26 14.23 8.12 6.83
CA LEU A 26 14.02 7.14 7.92
C LEU A 26 14.32 7.78 9.28
N SER A 27 15.41 8.53 9.38
CA SER A 27 15.82 9.25 10.59
C SER A 27 14.80 10.32 10.99
N GLU A 28 14.24 11.07 10.03
CA GLU A 28 13.15 12.03 10.27
C GLU A 28 11.90 11.39 10.89
N LYS A 29 11.67 10.10 10.62
CA LYS A 29 10.56 9.31 11.17
C LYS A 29 10.92 8.58 12.47
N GLY A 30 12.16 8.68 12.93
CA GLY A 30 12.66 7.95 14.10
C GLY A 30 12.84 6.45 13.87
N LEU A 31 12.95 6.01 12.60
CA LEU A 31 13.13 4.62 12.23
C LEU A 31 14.61 4.26 12.11
N THR A 32 14.96 3.05 12.55
CA THR A 32 16.33 2.56 12.50
C THR A 32 16.68 1.98 11.13
N PRO A 33 17.86 2.32 10.56
CA PRO A 33 18.33 1.74 9.29
C PRO A 33 18.50 0.22 9.34
N GLU A 34 18.61 -0.37 10.54
CA GLU A 34 18.80 -1.81 10.76
C GLU A 34 17.59 -2.65 10.34
N GLU A 35 16.36 -2.21 10.62
CA GLU A 35 15.13 -2.91 10.19
C GLU A 35 15.03 -2.94 8.66
N LEU A 36 15.38 -1.82 8.03
CA LEU A 36 15.46 -1.72 6.58
C LEU A 36 16.53 -2.67 6.02
N ILE A 37 17.72 -2.68 6.61
CA ILE A 37 18.81 -3.57 6.19
C ILE A 37 18.39 -5.04 6.31
N GLN A 38 17.71 -5.45 7.38
CA GLN A 38 17.22 -6.82 7.53
C GLN A 38 16.15 -7.18 6.50
N SER A 39 15.15 -6.29 6.29
CA SER A 39 14.09 -6.49 5.30
C SER A 39 14.64 -6.59 3.88
N VAL A 40 15.61 -5.74 3.55
CA VAL A 40 16.30 -5.76 2.26
C VAL A 40 17.15 -7.02 2.14
N SER A 41 17.96 -7.36 3.14
CA SER A 41 18.84 -8.55 3.12
C SER A 41 18.07 -9.85 2.86
N ALA A 42 16.92 -10.04 3.49
CA ALA A 42 16.10 -11.23 3.29
C ALA A 42 15.58 -11.37 1.85
N GLN A 43 15.24 -10.25 1.19
CA GLN A 43 14.84 -10.25 -0.22
C GLN A 43 16.05 -10.30 -1.17
N LEU A 44 17.19 -9.77 -0.73
CA LEU A 44 18.46 -9.76 -1.45
C LEU A 44 19.02 -11.17 -1.57
N ASP A 45 18.96 -11.97 -0.51
CA ASP A 45 19.35 -13.39 -0.52
C ASP A 45 18.50 -14.19 -1.52
N ALA A 46 17.20 -13.88 -1.63
CA ALA A 46 16.33 -14.50 -2.64
C ALA A 46 16.73 -14.12 -4.08
N ILE A 47 17.13 -12.86 -4.31
CA ILE A 47 17.57 -12.37 -5.63
C ILE A 47 18.96 -12.90 -6.00
N LEU A 48 19.88 -12.97 -5.04
CA LEU A 48 21.23 -13.53 -5.26
C LEU A 48 21.19 -15.04 -5.50
N SER A 49 20.22 -15.73 -4.90
CA SER A 49 20.00 -17.16 -5.17
C SER A 49 19.48 -17.44 -6.60
N GLU A 50 18.97 -16.45 -7.34
CA GLU A 50 18.57 -16.58 -8.75
C GLU A 50 19.74 -16.45 -9.76
N GLY A 51 20.98 -16.29 -9.29
CA GLY A 51 22.19 -16.76 -9.98
C GLY A 51 22.64 -16.12 -11.31
N GLU A 52 21.87 -15.26 -12.01
CA GLU A 52 22.23 -14.87 -13.39
C GLU A 52 22.01 -13.40 -13.78
N ARG A 53 21.80 -12.48 -12.84
CA ARG A 53 21.64 -11.06 -13.22
C ARG A 53 22.98 -10.33 -13.36
N PRO A 54 23.17 -9.51 -14.43
CA PRO A 54 24.31 -8.61 -14.56
C PRO A 54 24.50 -7.73 -13.32
N GLU A 55 25.74 -7.39 -13.00
CA GLU A 55 26.09 -6.61 -11.81
C GLU A 55 25.35 -5.25 -11.73
N ASP A 56 25.12 -4.61 -12.89
CA ASP A 56 24.34 -3.37 -12.97
C ASP A 56 22.84 -3.58 -12.66
N GLU A 57 22.25 -4.70 -13.11
CA GLU A 57 20.87 -5.06 -12.78
C GLU A 57 20.72 -5.45 -11.31
N GLN A 58 21.73 -6.11 -10.73
CA GLN A 58 21.76 -6.41 -9.30
C GLN A 58 21.78 -5.10 -8.50
N LYS A 59 22.68 -4.17 -8.84
CA LYS A 59 22.73 -2.84 -8.21
C LYS A 59 21.39 -2.11 -8.32
N ALA A 60 20.82 -2.02 -9.53
CA ALA A 60 19.54 -1.34 -9.75
C ALA A 60 18.41 -2.00 -8.96
N SER A 61 18.39 -3.34 -8.89
CA SER A 61 17.43 -4.10 -8.10
C SER A 61 17.57 -3.79 -6.62
N ILE A 62 18.80 -3.78 -6.08
CA ILE A 62 19.06 -3.49 -4.67
C ILE A 62 18.65 -2.05 -4.31
N LEU A 63 19.00 -1.05 -5.13
CA LEU A 63 18.57 0.34 -4.92
C LEU A 63 17.05 0.48 -4.92
N LYS A 64 16.38 -0.19 -5.86
CA LYS A 64 14.92 -0.21 -5.93
C LYS A 64 14.32 -0.88 -4.70
N LEU A 65 14.92 -1.96 -4.21
CA LEU A 65 14.46 -2.70 -3.04
C LEU A 65 14.63 -1.88 -1.76
N ILE A 66 15.76 -1.18 -1.61
CA ILE A 66 16.00 -0.22 -0.54
C ILE A 66 14.97 0.91 -0.55
N SER A 67 14.68 1.47 -1.73
CA SER A 67 13.67 2.53 -1.88
C SER A 67 12.25 2.03 -1.58
N GLN A 68 11.90 0.82 -2.00
CA GLN A 68 10.61 0.21 -1.71
C GLN A 68 10.46 -0.13 -0.22
N ALA A 69 11.48 -0.76 0.38
CA ALA A 69 11.50 -1.07 1.80
C ALA A 69 11.46 0.20 2.65
N SER A 70 12.17 1.26 2.24
CA SER A 70 12.15 2.53 2.98
C SER A 70 10.79 3.20 2.87
N GLN A 71 10.19 3.22 1.67
CA GLN A 71 8.84 3.75 1.49
C GLN A 71 7.81 2.95 2.29
N ALA A 72 7.94 1.61 2.36
CA ALA A 72 7.08 0.76 3.14
C ALA A 72 7.26 0.93 4.66
N LEU A 73 8.46 1.30 5.13
CA LEU A 73 8.72 1.59 6.54
C LEU A 73 8.32 3.02 6.93
N ILE A 74 8.63 4.01 6.08
CA ILE A 74 8.30 5.44 6.26
C ILE A 74 6.78 5.66 6.14
N ASP A 75 6.14 4.95 5.23
CA ASP A 75 4.70 4.96 5.00
C ASP A 75 4.22 3.51 4.91
N PRO A 76 4.00 2.84 6.08
CA PRO A 76 3.42 1.49 6.12
C PRO A 76 1.99 1.43 5.58
N SER A 77 1.47 2.54 5.08
CA SER A 77 0.18 2.63 4.45
C SER A 77 0.33 2.70 2.93
N PRO A 78 -0.17 1.73 2.17
CA PRO A 78 -1.00 2.13 1.06
C PRO A 78 -2.20 2.81 1.70
N LYS A 79 -2.12 4.14 1.98
CA LYS A 79 -3.21 4.97 2.53
C LYS A 79 -4.51 4.34 2.11
N GLU A 80 -5.21 3.64 3.02
CA GLU A 80 -6.34 2.75 2.70
C GLU A 80 -7.15 3.39 1.60
N LYS A 81 -6.87 3.01 0.35
CA LYS A 81 -7.40 3.75 -0.78
C LYS A 81 -8.85 3.36 -0.74
N SER A 82 -9.69 4.30 -0.30
CA SER A 82 -11.13 4.13 -0.19
C SER A 82 -11.61 3.38 -1.43
N VAL A 83 -11.87 2.08 -1.29
CA VAL A 83 -12.24 1.22 -2.42
C VAL A 83 -13.69 1.53 -2.67
N VAL A 84 -13.96 2.24 -3.76
CA VAL A 84 -15.31 2.53 -4.20
C VAL A 84 -15.68 1.49 -5.24
N SER A 85 -16.59 0.59 -4.87
CA SER A 85 -17.15 -0.42 -5.76
C SER A 85 -18.58 -0.03 -6.13
N PRO A 86 -18.94 0.07 -7.42
CA PRO A 86 -20.32 0.28 -7.82
C PRO A 86 -21.16 -0.93 -7.40
N LEU A 87 -22.25 -0.70 -6.67
CA LEU A 87 -23.26 -1.72 -6.40
C LEU A 87 -24.23 -1.83 -7.58
N TRP A 88 -24.55 -0.69 -8.19
CA TRP A 88 -25.36 -0.60 -9.38
C TRP A 88 -24.98 0.64 -10.18
N SER A 89 -24.90 0.47 -11.51
CA SER A 89 -24.67 1.56 -12.45
C SER A 89 -25.99 1.94 -13.11
N PHE A 90 -26.32 3.23 -13.11
CA PHE A 90 -27.49 3.77 -13.80
C PHE A 90 -27.04 4.52 -15.06
N GLU A 91 -27.92 4.65 -16.04
CA GLU A 91 -27.65 5.47 -17.25
C GLU A 91 -27.61 6.97 -16.91
N GLU A 92 -28.34 7.37 -15.87
CA GLU A 92 -28.35 8.75 -15.37
C GLU A 92 -27.05 9.07 -14.61
N LYS A 93 -26.33 10.11 -15.06
CA LYS A 93 -25.05 10.56 -14.47
C LYS A 93 -25.11 10.90 -12.98
N ASP A 94 -26.28 11.34 -12.49
CA ASP A 94 -26.47 11.78 -11.11
C ASP A 94 -27.10 10.71 -10.20
N LYS A 95 -27.39 9.52 -10.75
CA LYS A 95 -27.98 8.40 -10.02
C LYS A 95 -26.93 7.31 -9.86
N PHE A 96 -26.64 6.95 -8.62
CA PHE A 96 -25.61 5.93 -8.33
C PHE A 96 -25.94 5.17 -7.06
N ALA A 97 -25.50 3.90 -7.02
CA ALA A 97 -25.46 3.09 -5.82
C ALA A 97 -24.05 2.51 -5.73
N ARG A 98 -23.31 2.84 -4.68
CA ARG A 98 -21.91 2.41 -4.52
C ARG A 98 -21.58 2.09 -3.07
N LYS A 99 -20.69 1.13 -2.89
CA LYS A 99 -20.08 0.78 -1.61
C LYS A 99 -18.71 1.42 -1.54
N ARG A 100 -18.45 2.17 -0.48
CA ARG A 100 -17.16 2.75 -0.16
C ARG A 100 -16.59 2.02 1.06
N VAL A 101 -15.41 1.44 0.93
CA VAL A 101 -14.69 0.81 2.06
C VAL A 101 -13.42 1.60 2.34
N LYS A 102 -13.33 2.18 3.53
CA LYS A 102 -12.14 2.88 4.02
C LYS A 102 -11.76 2.25 5.35
N GLY A 103 -10.83 1.30 5.26
CA GLY A 103 -10.41 0.49 6.38
C GLY A 103 -11.49 -0.34 7.01
N ARG A 104 -11.64 -0.23 8.33
CA ARG A 104 -12.69 -0.93 9.10
C ARG A 104 -14.09 -0.35 8.88
N THR A 105 -14.18 0.81 8.23
CA THR A 105 -15.45 1.48 7.95
C THR A 105 -15.92 1.14 6.55
N LEU A 106 -17.15 0.63 6.46
CA LEU A 106 -17.88 0.50 5.20
C LEU A 106 -19.02 1.52 5.16
N THR A 107 -19.29 2.07 3.98
CA THR A 107 -20.35 3.05 3.75
C THR A 107 -21.08 2.70 2.46
N TYR A 108 -22.40 2.71 2.49
CA TYR A 108 -23.23 2.57 1.31
C TYR A 108 -23.75 3.95 0.92
N GLU A 109 -23.51 4.36 -0.32
CA GLU A 109 -23.90 5.66 -0.85
C GLU A 109 -24.88 5.46 -2.00
N PHE A 110 -26.05 6.09 -1.86
CA PHE A 110 -27.11 6.09 -2.86
C PHE A 110 -27.47 7.53 -3.22
N SER A 111 -27.65 7.81 -4.52
CA SER A 111 -28.07 9.12 -5.02
C SER A 111 -29.34 9.00 -5.85
N ARG A 112 -30.27 9.95 -5.65
CA ARG A 112 -31.56 10.04 -6.36
C ARG A 112 -32.39 8.74 -6.35
N MET A 113 -32.49 8.10 -5.19
CA MET A 113 -33.39 6.95 -4.96
C MET A 113 -34.76 7.42 -4.48
N SER A 114 -35.83 6.74 -4.91
CA SER A 114 -37.19 7.03 -4.42
C SER A 114 -37.34 6.66 -2.94
N LYS A 115 -38.31 7.28 -2.27
CA LYS A 115 -38.57 7.06 -0.84
C LYS A 115 -38.91 5.59 -0.53
N VAL A 116 -39.64 4.93 -1.43
CA VAL A 116 -39.97 3.49 -1.32
C VAL A 116 -38.71 2.64 -1.23
N ILE A 117 -37.69 2.91 -2.07
CA ILE A 117 -36.44 2.17 -2.05
C ILE A 117 -35.62 2.48 -0.79
N GLN A 118 -35.65 3.73 -0.32
CA GLN A 118 -34.99 4.10 0.93
C GLN A 118 -35.59 3.32 2.12
N ASP A 119 -36.92 3.28 2.22
CA ASP A 119 -37.62 2.56 3.30
C ASP A 119 -37.34 1.04 3.25
N GLU A 120 -37.29 0.44 2.06
CA GLU A 120 -36.92 -0.98 1.90
C GLU A 120 -35.47 -1.27 2.31
N LEU A 121 -34.53 -0.39 1.93
CA LEU A 121 -33.12 -0.51 2.32
C LEU A 121 -32.96 -0.39 3.83
N ASP A 122 -33.63 0.59 4.46
CA ASP A 122 -33.57 0.79 5.91
C ASP A 122 -34.14 -0.42 6.66
N LYS A 123 -35.27 -0.98 6.19
CA LYS A 123 -35.84 -2.19 6.78
C LYS A 123 -34.87 -3.37 6.68
N ALA A 124 -34.30 -3.60 5.50
CA ALA A 124 -33.36 -4.70 5.28
C ALA A 124 -32.07 -4.54 6.11
N ILE A 125 -31.53 -3.33 6.22
CA ILE A 125 -30.35 -3.04 7.02
C ILE A 125 -30.64 -3.32 8.49
N ASN A 126 -31.75 -2.81 9.03
CA ASN A 126 -32.14 -3.04 10.42
C ASN A 126 -32.35 -4.52 10.73
N GLU A 127 -33.00 -5.28 9.84
CA GLU A 127 -33.20 -6.73 10.03
C GLU A 127 -31.87 -7.49 10.06
N VAL A 128 -30.92 -7.12 9.19
CA VAL A 128 -29.58 -7.73 9.19
C VAL A 128 -28.81 -7.38 10.46
N LEU A 129 -28.86 -6.13 10.90
CA LEU A 129 -28.18 -5.71 12.13
C LEU A 129 -28.78 -6.41 13.35
N ASP A 130 -30.10 -6.45 13.47
CA ASP A 130 -30.79 -7.12 14.56
C ASP A 130 -30.44 -8.62 14.62
N ARG A 131 -30.46 -9.31 13.47
CA ARG A 131 -30.09 -10.73 13.40
C ARG A 131 -28.66 -11.03 13.86
N ASN A 132 -27.71 -10.13 13.58
CA ASN A 132 -26.27 -10.39 13.80
C ASN A 132 -25.70 -9.73 15.06
N LEU A 133 -26.38 -8.73 15.63
CA LEU A 133 -25.87 -7.91 16.73
C LEU A 133 -26.77 -7.93 17.98
N SER A 134 -28.02 -8.39 17.88
CA SER A 134 -28.93 -8.47 19.05
C SER A 134 -28.81 -9.80 19.82
N GLN A 135 -27.61 -10.41 19.84
CA GLN A 135 -27.29 -11.56 20.71
C GLN A 135 -26.64 -11.13 22.03
#